data_AF-A0A7W1BZU9-F1
#
_entry.id   AF-A0A7W1BZU9-F1
#
_cell.length_a   1.000
_cell.length_b   1.000
_cell.length_c   1.000
_cell.angle_alpha   90.00
_cell.angle_beta   90.00
_cell.angle_gamma   90.00
#
_symmetry.space_group_name_H-M   'P 1'
#
loop_
_entity.id
_entity.type
_entity.pdbx_description
1 polymer ?
#
loop_
_entity_poly.entity_id
_entity_poly.type
_entity_poly.pdbx_seq_one_letter_code
_entity_poly.pdbx_strand_id
1 'polypeptide(L)'
;ASAARFEHAAGKINLSLSQEFTKGTRVVVSIDYHGKPKDGLILMADKDGRPSAVGDNWPNRVHHWIPTLDHPSAKATVSFKVTAPARNVVVANGRLDKVQTVLPGTRTWTYTESAPIPPYCMIIAAGQFAKIEPSKPASTSLSYYVPQSNRKFAMQGFAPASPSLKFFNQTIAPYPYEKLALIVGSTRFGGMENSSAIVFSSTVFDAKSGAQPISNVFNIRRGLVTLVAHEIAHQWFGDSVTESTWADLWLSEGFATYFAGLFVERHEGQKAFRGYMRQAAETYFRYAEKTRSPIFDNETEDLFKLLNANNYQKGAWVLHMLRSSLGDKAFFEGVRTYYSRHKNSTASTEDLRAAFEETSGTDLRAFFQSWIYGKGHPQYELYWQWNKNRRSIRLHLKQLQPEPSFSNSIPIDVITANGKRRVLLKPVGKETIQELRIDTAPVTVQLDPDNTILKEVKLKAVPHKVRKTATAGAPSDA
;
A
#
# COMPACT_ATOMS: atom_id res chain seq x y z
N ALA A 1 2.59 44.08 -12.12
CA ALA A 1 1.44 43.41 -12.76
C ALA A 1 0.17 44.05 -12.23
N SER A 2 -0.81 44.37 -13.08
CA SER A 2 -2.13 44.83 -12.62
C SER A 2 -2.83 43.69 -11.88
N ALA A 3 -3.54 43.99 -10.80
CA ALA A 3 -4.34 42.98 -10.09
C ALA A 3 -5.39 42.37 -11.03
N ALA A 4 -5.46 41.05 -11.09
CA ALA A 4 -6.52 40.37 -11.82
C ALA A 4 -7.87 40.61 -11.13
N ARG A 5 -8.95 40.73 -11.91
CA ARG A 5 -10.31 40.66 -11.35
C ARG A 5 -10.56 39.23 -10.89
N PHE A 6 -11.06 39.05 -9.68
CA PHE A 6 -11.37 37.74 -9.14
C PHE A 6 -12.65 37.75 -8.31
N GLU A 7 -13.25 36.57 -8.18
CA GLU A 7 -14.34 36.29 -7.26
C GLU A 7 -13.93 35.14 -6.35
N HIS A 8 -14.26 35.24 -5.06
CA HIS A 8 -14.17 34.13 -4.13
C HIS A 8 -15.57 33.68 -3.71
N ALA A 9 -15.98 32.52 -4.21
CA ALA A 9 -17.31 31.95 -3.96
C ALA A 9 -17.23 30.43 -3.83
N ALA A 10 -18.03 29.86 -2.92
CA ALA A 10 -18.11 28.42 -2.67
C ALA A 10 -16.73 27.73 -2.46
N GLY A 11 -15.78 28.43 -1.81
CA GLY A 11 -14.44 27.91 -1.55
C GLY A 11 -13.51 27.87 -2.77
N LYS A 12 -13.84 28.56 -3.86
CA LYS A 12 -13.03 28.66 -5.08
C LYS A 12 -12.65 30.10 -5.38
N ILE A 13 -11.42 30.29 -5.88
CA ILE A 13 -10.96 31.57 -6.43
C ILE A 13 -11.14 31.51 -7.94
N ASN A 14 -12.12 32.22 -8.47
CA ASN A 14 -12.36 32.34 -9.91
C ASN A 14 -11.61 33.58 -10.42
N LEU A 15 -10.57 33.35 -11.23
CA LEU A 15 -9.74 34.41 -11.80
C LEU A 15 -10.25 34.76 -13.20
N SER A 16 -10.59 36.03 -13.43
CA SER A 16 -10.88 36.54 -14.77
C SER A 16 -9.56 36.90 -15.45
N LEU A 17 -9.14 36.05 -16.39
CA LEU A 17 -7.94 36.29 -17.18
C LEU A 17 -8.19 37.42 -18.19
N SER A 18 -7.23 38.33 -18.33
CA SER A 18 -7.36 39.51 -19.20
C SER A 18 -7.30 39.20 -20.70
N GLN A 19 -6.93 37.96 -21.05
CA GLN A 19 -6.83 37.47 -22.40
C GLN A 19 -6.97 35.94 -22.40
N GLU A 20 -7.27 35.38 -23.57
CA GLU A 20 -7.20 33.93 -23.78
C GLU A 20 -5.73 33.47 -23.85
N PHE A 21 -5.48 32.27 -23.33
CA PHE A 21 -4.16 31.63 -23.39
C PHE A 21 -4.24 30.35 -24.22
N THR A 22 -3.24 30.12 -25.07
CA THR A 22 -3.13 28.87 -25.81
C THR A 22 -2.47 27.79 -24.96
N LYS A 23 -2.78 26.51 -25.27
CA LYS A 23 -2.16 25.36 -24.61
C LYS A 23 -0.64 25.45 -24.67
N GLY A 24 0.02 25.26 -23.52
CA GLY A 24 1.48 25.38 -23.38
C GLY A 24 1.96 26.76 -22.94
N THR A 25 1.09 27.77 -22.89
CA THR A 25 1.46 29.09 -22.36
C THR A 25 1.68 29.02 -20.85
N ARG A 26 2.80 29.60 -20.37
CA ARG A 26 3.08 29.74 -18.95
C ARG A 26 2.44 31.02 -18.41
N VAL A 27 1.59 30.88 -17.39
CA VAL A 27 0.97 31.99 -16.68
C VAL A 27 1.49 32.01 -15.24
N VAL A 28 1.80 33.20 -14.72
CA VAL A 28 2.18 33.39 -13.31
C VAL A 28 0.99 34.01 -12.60
N VAL A 29 0.51 33.32 -11.57
CA VAL A 29 -0.55 33.79 -10.69
C VAL A 29 0.04 33.99 -9.30
N SER A 30 -0.17 35.17 -8.72
CA SER A 30 0.21 35.48 -7.35
C SER A 30 -1.06 35.73 -6.53
N ILE A 31 -1.19 35.03 -5.42
CA ILE A 31 -2.35 35.10 -4.54
C ILE A 31 -1.87 35.45 -3.14
N ASP A 32 -2.19 36.65 -2.68
CA ASP A 32 -1.94 37.08 -1.31
C ASP A 32 -3.19 36.80 -0.45
N TYR A 33 -3.02 36.04 0.63
CA TYR A 33 -4.11 35.66 1.52
C TYR A 33 -3.62 35.53 2.96
N HIS A 34 -4.53 35.64 3.92
CA HIS A 34 -4.27 35.45 5.35
C HIS A 34 -5.49 34.82 6.03
N GLY A 35 -5.29 34.22 7.20
CA GLY A 35 -6.37 33.60 7.98
C GLY A 35 -5.88 32.43 8.80
N LYS A 36 -6.83 31.74 9.43
CA LYS A 36 -6.57 30.47 10.14
C LYS A 36 -6.95 29.31 9.22
N PRO A 37 -6.05 28.33 8.98
CA PRO A 37 -6.39 27.09 8.28
C PRO A 37 -7.65 26.44 8.85
N LYS A 38 -8.56 26.02 7.97
CA LYS A 38 -9.76 25.26 8.40
C LYS A 38 -9.38 23.81 8.77
N ASP A 39 -8.50 23.23 7.98
CA ASP A 39 -7.93 21.89 8.12
C ASP A 39 -6.62 21.84 7.29
N GLY A 40 -6.00 20.67 7.13
CA GLY A 40 -4.82 20.47 6.27
C GLY A 40 -3.50 20.92 6.90
N LEU A 41 -3.48 22.07 7.58
CA LEU A 41 -2.38 22.51 8.44
C LEU A 41 -2.84 22.51 9.90
N ILE A 42 -2.39 21.51 10.65
CA ILE A 42 -2.82 21.26 12.02
C ILE A 42 -2.02 22.12 12.99
N LEU A 43 -2.69 23.08 13.62
CA LEU A 43 -2.12 23.99 14.61
C LEU A 43 -2.51 23.54 16.02
N MET A 44 -1.63 22.80 16.69
CA MET A 44 -1.89 22.27 18.04
C MET A 44 -0.59 22.05 18.83
N ALA A 45 -0.72 21.70 20.11
CA ALA A 45 0.43 21.32 20.92
C ALA A 45 1.00 19.96 20.46
N ASP A 46 2.33 19.84 20.46
CA ASP A 46 3.02 18.56 20.31
C ASP A 46 2.87 17.71 21.59
N LYS A 47 3.49 16.52 21.59
CA LYS A 47 3.47 15.59 22.73
C LYS A 47 4.00 16.21 24.03
N ASP A 48 4.89 17.20 23.94
CA ASP A 48 5.50 17.88 25.08
C ASP A 48 4.71 19.13 25.51
N GLY A 49 3.51 19.33 24.97
CA GLY A 49 2.65 20.48 25.27
C GLY A 49 3.09 21.78 24.58
N ARG A 50 3.98 21.72 23.57
CA ARG A 50 4.55 22.92 22.92
C ARG A 50 3.81 23.23 21.62
N PRO A 51 3.56 24.51 21.30
CA PRO A 51 2.90 24.86 20.04
C PRO A 51 3.63 24.32 18.81
N SER A 52 2.89 23.69 17.91
CA SER A 52 3.38 23.12 16.66
C SER A 52 2.42 23.38 15.50
N ALA A 53 2.94 23.30 14.27
CA ALA A 53 2.18 23.32 13.03
C ALA A 53 2.64 22.14 12.18
N VAL A 54 1.73 21.27 11.74
CA VAL A 54 2.07 20.08 10.94
C VAL A 54 1.03 19.91 9.84
N GLY A 55 1.47 19.80 8.59
CA GLY A 55 0.60 19.46 7.46
C GLY A 55 0.09 18.02 7.53
N ASP A 56 -1.16 17.81 7.15
CA ASP A 56 -1.89 16.55 7.14
C ASP A 56 -2.98 16.70 6.08
N ASN A 57 -2.64 16.43 4.81
CA ASN A 57 -3.41 16.91 3.66
C ASN A 57 -4.21 15.82 2.92
N TRP A 58 -4.10 14.54 3.30
CA TRP A 58 -4.88 13.48 2.65
C TRP A 58 -6.37 13.56 3.04
N PRO A 59 -7.32 13.37 2.11
CA PRO A 59 -7.09 13.09 0.68
C PRO A 59 -6.88 14.36 -0.14
N ASN A 60 -7.66 15.39 0.15
CA ASN A 60 -7.65 16.66 -0.58
C ASN A 60 -7.90 17.82 0.39
N ARG A 61 -7.02 17.99 1.38
CA ARG A 61 -7.16 18.97 2.47
C ARG A 61 -6.19 20.14 2.36
N VAL A 62 -5.30 20.18 1.37
CA VAL A 62 -4.32 21.27 1.22
C VAL A 62 -4.99 22.59 0.83
N HIS A 63 -6.12 22.55 0.11
CA HIS A 63 -6.90 23.75 -0.25
C HIS A 63 -7.44 24.53 0.96
N HIS A 64 -7.48 23.91 2.14
CA HIS A 64 -7.89 24.58 3.38
C HIS A 64 -6.85 25.57 3.93
N TRP A 65 -5.63 25.59 3.38
CA TRP A 65 -4.56 26.50 3.80
C TRP A 65 -3.63 26.98 2.67
N ILE A 66 -3.64 26.35 1.49
CA ILE A 66 -2.98 26.82 0.26
C ILE A 66 -4.00 26.84 -0.88
N PRO A 67 -4.28 27.99 -1.52
CA PRO A 67 -5.06 28.03 -2.76
C PRO A 67 -4.39 27.18 -3.84
N THR A 68 -4.99 26.04 -4.17
CA THR A 68 -4.43 25.08 -5.15
C THR A 68 -5.53 24.29 -5.85
N LEU A 69 -5.18 23.67 -6.97
CA LEU A 69 -5.94 22.55 -7.52
C LEU A 69 -5.66 21.34 -6.65
N ASP A 70 -6.64 20.91 -5.86
CA ASP A 70 -6.46 19.88 -4.83
C ASP A 70 -6.95 18.51 -5.33
N HIS A 71 -6.15 17.94 -6.22
CA HIS A 71 -6.37 16.62 -6.82
C HIS A 71 -5.02 15.90 -6.95
N PRO A 72 -4.94 14.57 -6.78
CA PRO A 72 -3.70 13.81 -6.85
C PRO A 72 -2.94 14.00 -8.16
N SER A 73 -3.64 14.18 -9.27
CA SER A 73 -3.02 14.43 -10.58
C SER A 73 -2.43 15.84 -10.77
N ALA A 74 -2.72 16.80 -9.89
CA ALA A 74 -2.25 18.18 -9.99
C ALA A 74 -0.81 18.33 -9.45
N LYS A 75 0.11 17.48 -9.92
CA LYS A 75 1.49 17.45 -9.45
C LYS A 75 2.27 18.70 -9.86
N ALA A 76 3.10 19.21 -8.96
CA ALA A 76 3.96 20.35 -9.22
C ALA A 76 5.26 20.27 -8.39
N THR A 77 6.32 20.90 -8.89
CA THR A 77 7.49 21.22 -8.06
C THR A 77 7.09 22.29 -7.05
N VAL A 78 7.62 22.25 -5.83
CA VAL A 78 7.25 23.21 -4.79
C VAL A 78 8.46 23.85 -4.14
N SER A 79 8.34 25.12 -3.78
CA SER A 79 9.31 25.81 -2.93
C SER A 79 8.59 26.50 -1.78
N PHE A 80 9.06 26.24 -0.56
CA PHE A 80 8.49 26.83 0.64
C PHE A 80 9.44 27.86 1.22
N LYS A 81 8.92 29.05 1.52
CA LYS A 81 9.61 30.06 2.33
C LYS A 81 8.79 30.29 3.59
N VAL A 82 9.22 29.70 4.69
CA VAL A 82 8.45 29.65 5.95
C VAL A 82 9.15 30.50 7.00
N THR A 83 8.46 31.50 7.54
CA THR A 83 8.95 32.31 8.67
C THR A 83 8.26 31.86 9.96
N ALA A 84 9.04 31.54 10.98
CA ALA A 84 8.54 31.07 12.28
C ALA A 84 9.41 31.61 13.43
N PRO A 85 8.95 31.54 14.70
CA PRO A 85 9.76 31.93 15.85
C PRO A 85 11.10 31.21 15.87
N ALA A 86 12.19 31.92 16.21
CA ALA A 86 13.55 31.39 16.11
C ALA A 86 13.84 30.16 17.02
N ARG A 87 12.98 29.90 18.01
CA ARG A 87 13.01 28.69 18.86
C ARG A 87 12.54 27.43 18.14
N ASN A 88 11.77 27.57 17.06
CA ASN A 88 11.28 26.45 16.28
C ASN A 88 12.32 26.01 15.23
N VAL A 89 12.22 24.76 14.83
CA VAL A 89 12.79 24.23 13.58
C VAL A 89 11.64 24.03 12.61
N VAL A 90 11.88 24.35 11.33
CA VAL A 90 10.93 24.07 10.24
C VAL A 90 11.50 22.99 9.34
N VAL A 91 10.66 22.02 8.99
CA VAL A 91 10.88 20.97 7.98
C VAL A 91 9.80 21.10 6.92
N ALA A 92 10.17 21.02 5.65
CA ALA A 92 9.23 20.99 4.52
C ALA A 92 9.68 19.97 3.47
N ASN A 93 8.95 19.84 2.36
CA ASN A 93 9.38 19.03 1.22
C ASN A 93 10.73 19.52 0.65
N GLY A 94 11.52 18.62 0.07
CA GLY A 94 12.75 18.94 -0.65
C GLY A 94 13.95 19.34 0.20
N ARG A 95 15.03 19.76 -0.46
CA ARG A 95 16.28 20.17 0.22
C ARG A 95 16.11 21.51 0.95
N LEU A 96 16.81 21.67 2.07
CA LEU A 96 16.92 22.95 2.77
C LEU A 96 17.99 23.81 2.10
N ASP A 97 17.58 24.84 1.37
CA ASP A 97 18.49 25.74 0.64
C ASP A 97 19.07 26.84 1.53
N LYS A 98 18.26 27.39 2.45
CA LYS A 98 18.68 28.54 3.25
C LYS A 98 17.94 28.65 4.57
N VAL A 99 18.66 29.11 5.61
CA VAL A 99 18.07 29.62 6.86
C VAL A 99 18.64 31.00 7.12
N GLN A 100 17.76 31.99 7.36
CA GLN A 100 18.18 33.36 7.62
C GLN A 100 17.25 34.06 8.62
N THR A 101 17.79 34.98 9.41
CA THR A 101 16.98 35.89 10.25
C THR A 101 16.46 37.02 9.37
N VAL A 102 15.14 37.15 9.23
CA VAL A 102 14.50 38.23 8.43
C VAL A 102 13.85 39.28 9.31
N LEU A 103 13.29 38.87 10.46
CA LEU A 103 12.70 39.78 11.46
C LEU A 103 13.24 39.40 12.85
N PRO A 104 13.39 40.37 13.78
CA PRO A 104 13.80 40.09 15.16
C PRO A 104 12.95 38.97 15.79
N GLY A 105 13.60 38.00 16.43
CA GLY A 105 12.92 36.87 17.08
C GLY A 105 12.38 35.77 16.16
N THR A 106 12.54 35.88 14.84
CA THR A 106 12.11 34.86 13.86
C THR A 106 13.26 34.40 12.98
N ARG A 107 13.07 33.27 12.31
CA ARG A 107 13.92 32.79 11.22
C ARG A 107 13.04 32.41 10.04
N THR A 108 13.61 32.47 8.84
CA THR A 108 12.99 32.04 7.60
C THR A 108 13.78 30.88 7.02
N TRP A 109 13.09 29.77 6.74
CA TRP A 109 13.62 28.59 6.08
C TRP A 109 13.14 28.57 4.63
N THR A 110 14.05 28.32 3.71
CA THR A 110 13.75 28.15 2.28
C THR A 110 14.06 26.72 1.88
N TYR A 111 13.04 26.02 1.41
CA TYR A 111 13.10 24.66 0.91
C TYR A 111 12.69 24.60 -0.56
N THR A 112 13.29 23.69 -1.32
CA THR A 112 12.91 23.42 -2.71
C THR A 112 12.86 21.92 -2.97
N GLU A 113 11.71 21.46 -3.43
CA GLU A 113 11.44 20.11 -3.94
C GLU A 113 11.39 20.18 -5.46
N SER A 114 12.42 19.63 -6.10
CA SER A 114 12.61 19.74 -7.55
C SER A 114 11.84 18.65 -8.32
N ALA A 115 11.42 17.59 -7.63
CA ALA A 115 10.52 16.59 -8.20
C ALA A 115 9.05 17.06 -8.09
N PRO A 116 8.23 16.86 -9.12
CA PRO A 116 6.79 17.06 -9.01
C PRO A 116 6.15 16.15 -7.95
N ILE A 117 5.44 16.75 -7.00
CA ILE A 117 4.69 16.04 -5.94
C ILE A 117 3.20 16.40 -6.03
N PRO A 118 2.29 15.50 -5.67
CA PRO A 118 0.87 15.82 -5.61
C PRO A 118 0.57 16.78 -4.44
N PRO A 119 -0.51 17.58 -4.51
CA PRO A 119 -0.83 18.57 -3.48
C PRO A 119 -1.00 17.97 -2.07
N TYR A 120 -1.55 16.76 -1.95
CA TYR A 120 -1.72 16.10 -0.65
C TYR A 120 -0.38 15.70 0.01
N CYS A 121 0.70 15.59 -0.75
CA CYS A 121 2.04 15.30 -0.23
C CYS A 121 2.79 16.55 0.25
N MET A 122 2.25 17.76 -0.01
CA MET A 122 2.85 19.00 0.48
C MET A 122 2.85 19.03 2.01
N ILE A 123 3.94 19.47 2.62
CA ILE A 123 4.11 19.50 4.08
C ILE A 123 4.96 20.68 4.53
N ILE A 124 4.51 21.31 5.60
CA ILE A 124 5.34 22.10 6.52
C ILE A 124 5.13 21.51 7.92
N ALA A 125 6.22 21.26 8.63
CA ALA A 125 6.23 20.94 10.04
C ALA A 125 7.10 21.96 10.79
N ALA A 126 6.53 22.69 11.73
CA ALA A 126 7.20 23.69 12.55
C ALA A 126 6.97 23.42 14.04
N GLY A 127 8.05 23.33 14.81
CA GLY A 127 7.96 23.02 16.25
C GLY A 127 9.33 22.98 16.92
N GLN A 128 9.35 22.72 18.23
CA GLN A 128 10.58 22.61 19.02
C GLN A 128 11.12 21.17 19.02
N PHE A 129 11.36 20.61 17.83
CA PHE A 129 11.78 19.23 17.65
C PHE A 129 13.22 18.99 18.14
N ALA A 130 13.47 17.78 18.66
CA ALA A 130 14.80 17.22 18.67
C ALA A 130 15.13 16.73 17.26
N LYS A 131 16.19 17.28 16.66
CA LYS A 131 16.77 16.77 15.40
C LYS A 131 17.80 15.69 15.72
N ILE A 132 17.66 14.52 15.11
CA ILE A 132 18.60 13.40 15.18
C ILE A 132 18.99 13.03 13.76
N GLU A 133 20.27 12.70 13.56
CA GLU A 133 20.76 12.14 12.31
C GLU A 133 21.19 10.68 12.56
N PRO A 134 21.00 9.77 11.60
CA PRO A 134 21.47 8.39 11.72
C PRO A 134 22.97 8.34 12.00
N SER A 135 23.40 7.34 12.78
CA SER A 135 24.81 7.18 13.17
C SER A 135 25.73 6.77 12.01
N LYS A 136 25.17 6.34 10.87
CA LYS A 136 25.92 6.01 9.65
C LYS A 136 25.28 6.75 8.48
N PRO A 137 26.09 7.28 7.54
CA PRO A 137 25.57 7.87 6.31
C PRO A 137 24.66 6.86 5.58
N ALA A 138 23.44 7.27 5.28
CA ALA A 138 22.53 6.51 4.43
C ALA A 138 22.77 6.86 2.96
N SER A 139 22.32 6.00 2.04
CA SER A 139 22.39 6.26 0.59
C SER A 139 21.55 7.47 0.17
N THR A 140 20.62 7.88 1.03
CA THR A 140 19.73 9.04 0.89
C THR A 140 19.90 9.87 2.16
N SER A 141 19.99 11.19 2.05
CA SER A 141 20.05 12.07 3.23
C SER A 141 18.83 11.83 4.13
N LEU A 142 19.05 11.39 5.36
CA LEU A 142 17.99 10.95 6.28
C LEU A 142 18.12 11.70 7.60
N SER A 143 17.00 12.20 8.13
CA SER A 143 16.95 12.90 9.41
C SER A 143 15.65 12.63 10.17
N TYR A 144 15.70 12.69 11.50
CA TYR A 144 14.55 12.46 12.37
C TYR A 144 14.24 13.71 13.18
N TYR A 145 12.97 14.08 13.24
CA TYR A 145 12.46 15.22 14.01
C TYR A 145 11.38 14.73 14.96
N VAL A 146 11.65 14.74 16.26
CA VAL A 146 10.73 14.16 17.26
C VAL A 146 10.48 15.15 18.40
N PRO A 147 9.39 14.99 19.19
CA PRO A 147 9.27 15.68 20.48
C PRO A 147 10.53 15.46 21.34
N GLN A 148 10.91 16.43 22.16
CA GLN A 148 12.11 16.32 22.99
C GLN A 148 12.06 15.12 23.92
N SER A 149 10.88 14.78 24.45
CA SER A 149 10.68 13.58 25.29
C SER A 149 11.03 12.28 24.55
N ASN A 150 10.92 12.24 23.23
CA ASN A 150 11.23 11.06 22.41
C ASN A 150 12.68 11.02 21.91
N ARG A 151 13.52 12.04 22.20
CA ARG A 151 14.91 12.15 21.70
C ARG A 151 15.73 10.88 21.89
N LYS A 152 15.65 10.25 23.07
CA LYS A 152 16.45 9.06 23.40
C LYS A 152 16.02 7.82 22.62
N PHE A 153 14.73 7.71 22.28
CA PHE A 153 14.19 6.54 21.60
C PHE A 153 14.20 6.66 20.07
N ALA A 154 14.29 7.88 19.52
CA ALA A 154 14.19 8.15 18.09
C ALA A 154 15.07 7.23 17.21
N MET A 155 16.33 7.04 17.59
CA MET A 155 17.25 6.16 16.85
C MET A 155 16.78 4.70 16.80
N GLN A 156 16.25 4.17 17.90
CA GLN A 156 15.74 2.81 17.97
C GLN A 156 14.38 2.69 17.28
N GLY A 157 13.47 3.64 17.53
CA GLY A 157 12.13 3.68 16.94
C GLY A 157 12.15 3.77 15.41
N PHE A 158 13.10 4.51 14.84
CA PHE A 158 13.31 4.64 13.39
C PHE A 158 14.46 3.77 12.85
N ALA A 159 14.96 2.78 13.61
CA ALA A 159 15.98 1.84 13.13
C ALA A 159 15.66 1.17 11.77
N PRO A 160 14.39 0.90 11.40
CA PRO A 160 14.04 0.34 10.08
C PRO A 160 14.28 1.29 8.90
N ALA A 161 14.38 2.60 9.12
CA ALA A 161 14.32 3.60 8.05
C ALA A 161 15.44 3.48 7.01
N SER A 162 16.71 3.46 7.45
CA SER A 162 17.85 3.28 6.55
C SER A 162 17.84 1.93 5.82
N PRO A 163 17.57 0.80 6.48
CA PRO A 163 17.36 -0.49 5.81
C PRO A 163 16.23 -0.47 4.76
N SER A 164 15.09 0.19 5.04
CA SER A 164 13.99 0.32 4.10
C SER A 164 14.41 1.07 2.84
N LEU A 165 15.04 2.25 3.01
CA LEU A 165 15.59 3.04 1.91
C LEU A 165 16.56 2.21 1.06
N LYS A 166 17.50 1.50 1.70
CA LYS A 166 18.46 0.64 0.98
C LYS A 166 17.75 -0.46 0.18
N PHE A 167 16.80 -1.15 0.78
CA PHE A 167 16.09 -2.26 0.14
C PHE A 167 15.23 -1.78 -1.04
N PHE A 168 14.50 -0.69 -0.87
CA PHE A 168 13.64 -0.13 -1.91
C PHE A 168 14.44 0.54 -3.04
N ASN A 169 15.57 1.18 -2.74
CA ASN A 169 16.53 1.65 -3.75
C ASN A 169 17.00 0.53 -4.68
N GLN A 170 17.25 -0.66 -4.13
CA GLN A 170 17.72 -1.83 -4.89
C GLN A 170 16.60 -2.57 -5.63
N THR A 171 15.39 -2.54 -5.07
CA THR A 171 14.27 -3.34 -5.57
C THR A 171 13.45 -2.58 -6.60
N ILE A 172 13.21 -1.28 -6.38
CA ILE A 172 12.36 -0.42 -7.21
C ILE A 172 13.24 0.48 -8.09
N ALA A 173 13.82 1.53 -7.52
CA ALA A 173 14.62 2.53 -8.21
C ALA A 173 15.34 3.42 -7.20
N PRO A 174 16.37 4.20 -7.61
CA PRO A 174 16.95 5.22 -6.74
C PRO A 174 15.90 6.18 -6.18
N TYR A 175 16.10 6.58 -4.93
CA TYR A 175 15.20 7.44 -4.17
C TYR A 175 14.87 8.72 -4.96
N PRO A 176 13.57 9.09 -5.08
CA PRO A 176 13.16 10.11 -6.04
C PRO A 176 13.39 11.58 -5.60
N TYR A 177 13.68 11.83 -4.33
CA TYR A 177 13.72 13.18 -3.74
C TYR A 177 15.10 13.54 -3.18
N GLU A 178 15.33 14.82 -2.81
CA GLU A 178 16.64 15.28 -2.34
C GLU A 178 17.03 14.75 -0.94
N LYS A 179 16.04 14.47 -0.09
CA LYS A 179 16.22 13.95 1.28
C LYS A 179 14.98 13.21 1.76
N LEU A 180 15.10 12.51 2.88
CA LEU A 180 13.96 12.03 3.65
C LEU A 180 14.05 12.53 5.10
N ALA A 181 12.99 13.16 5.59
CA ALA A 181 12.81 13.49 7.00
C ALA A 181 11.69 12.62 7.58
N LEU A 182 11.92 12.01 8.75
CA LEU A 182 10.87 11.33 9.51
C LEU A 182 10.50 12.21 10.71
N ILE A 183 9.24 12.58 10.80
CA ILE A 183 8.75 13.57 11.76
C ILE A 183 7.75 12.88 12.68
N VAL A 184 7.86 13.04 13.99
CA VAL A 184 6.80 12.65 14.92
C VAL A 184 6.01 13.90 15.26
N GLY A 185 4.74 13.93 14.87
CA GLY A 185 3.92 15.14 14.92
C GLY A 185 2.43 14.86 14.89
N SER A 186 1.66 15.92 14.66
CA SER A 186 0.20 15.86 14.64
C SER A 186 -0.29 15.37 13.27
N THR A 187 -0.76 14.13 13.23
CA THR A 187 -1.51 13.55 12.11
C THR A 187 -2.67 12.73 12.68
N ARG A 188 -3.80 12.69 11.96
CA ARG A 188 -4.93 11.83 12.31
C ARG A 188 -4.70 10.34 11.98
N PHE A 189 -3.64 10.04 11.23
CA PHE A 189 -3.29 8.70 10.77
C PHE A 189 -2.18 8.06 11.62
N GLY A 190 -1.81 6.81 11.31
CA GLY A 190 -0.61 6.19 11.88
C GLY A 190 0.68 6.85 11.36
N GLY A 191 0.70 7.10 10.06
CA GLY A 191 1.66 7.91 9.33
C GLY A 191 0.96 8.63 8.18
N MET A 192 1.61 9.67 7.67
CA MET A 192 1.24 10.45 6.49
C MET A 192 2.50 10.56 5.64
N GLU A 193 2.43 10.05 4.43
CA GLU A 193 3.56 9.70 3.57
C GLU A 193 4.23 10.89 2.89
N ASN A 194 3.96 12.13 3.32
CA ASN A 194 4.36 13.36 2.64
C ASN A 194 5.76 13.28 2.00
N SER A 195 5.86 13.57 0.71
CA SER A 195 7.07 13.40 -0.08
C SER A 195 8.28 14.06 0.55
N SER A 196 9.37 13.30 0.69
CA SER A 196 10.62 13.70 1.35
C SER A 196 10.50 14.02 2.86
N ALA A 197 9.31 14.01 3.48
CA ALA A 197 9.08 14.48 4.86
C ALA A 197 7.89 13.80 5.54
N ILE A 198 7.98 12.49 5.74
CA ILE A 198 6.94 11.65 6.35
C ILE A 198 6.63 12.10 7.78
N VAL A 199 5.35 12.19 8.12
CA VAL A 199 4.85 12.47 9.47
C VAL A 199 4.28 11.19 10.08
N PHE A 200 4.69 10.86 11.29
CA PHE A 200 4.13 9.79 12.13
C PHE A 200 3.36 10.39 13.30
N SER A 201 2.36 9.66 13.78
CA SER A 201 1.53 10.10 14.90
C SER A 201 2.35 10.42 16.15
N SER A 202 1.90 11.38 16.95
CA SER A 202 2.54 11.77 18.23
C SER A 202 2.62 10.65 19.28
N THR A 203 1.91 9.55 19.05
CA THR A 203 1.88 8.35 19.89
C THR A 203 2.58 7.16 19.25
N VAL A 204 3.26 7.34 18.11
CA VAL A 204 3.88 6.24 17.35
C VAL A 204 4.88 5.42 18.16
N PHE A 205 5.57 6.05 19.12
CA PHE A 205 6.53 5.41 20.01
C PHE A 205 5.95 4.95 21.35
N ASP A 206 4.70 5.25 21.63
CA ASP A 206 4.10 4.90 22.91
C ASP A 206 3.99 3.37 23.05
N ALA A 207 4.07 2.92 24.30
CA ALA A 207 3.75 1.55 24.64
C ALA A 207 2.26 1.30 24.34
N LYS A 208 1.96 0.19 23.68
CA LYS A 208 0.57 -0.25 23.47
C LYS A 208 0.24 -1.29 24.53
N SER A 209 -1.03 -1.36 24.95
CA SER A 209 -1.51 -2.40 25.85
C SER A 209 -1.49 -3.77 25.15
N GLY A 210 -1.22 -4.82 25.93
CA GLY A 210 -1.17 -6.21 25.47
C GLY A 210 0.16 -6.64 24.85
N ALA A 211 0.32 -7.95 24.71
CA ALA A 211 1.50 -8.54 24.08
C ALA A 211 1.47 -8.27 22.57
N GLN A 212 2.40 -7.44 22.09
CA GLN A 212 2.60 -7.18 20.67
C GLN A 212 3.84 -7.93 20.17
N PRO A 213 3.82 -8.51 18.96
CA PRO A 213 5.01 -9.13 18.40
C PRO A 213 6.16 -8.14 18.31
N ILE A 214 7.32 -8.53 18.82
CA ILE A 214 8.57 -7.78 18.72
C ILE A 214 9.36 -8.29 17.50
N SER A 215 9.97 -7.37 16.78
CA SER A 215 10.94 -7.70 15.73
C SER A 215 12.21 -8.22 16.35
N ASN A 216 12.64 -9.42 15.95
CA ASN A 216 13.90 -9.99 16.41
C ASN A 216 15.13 -9.24 15.86
N VAL A 217 14.96 -8.43 14.82
CA VAL A 217 16.04 -7.69 14.15
C VAL A 217 16.17 -6.28 14.73
N PHE A 218 15.04 -5.59 14.90
CA PHE A 218 15.03 -4.18 15.29
C PHE A 218 14.77 -3.96 16.79
N ASN A 219 14.40 -5.02 17.52
CA ASN A 219 14.08 -4.98 18.95
C ASN A 219 13.05 -3.88 19.30
N ILE A 220 12.02 -3.76 18.46
CA ILE A 220 10.86 -2.87 18.62
C ILE A 220 9.61 -3.59 18.16
N ARG A 221 8.43 -3.03 18.43
CA ARG A 221 7.14 -3.59 17.96
C ARG A 221 7.19 -3.83 16.44
N ARG A 222 6.85 -5.04 15.97
CA ARG A 222 6.80 -5.35 14.54
C ARG A 222 5.87 -4.41 13.77
N GLY A 223 4.76 -4.01 14.39
CA GLY A 223 3.86 -3.00 13.81
C GLY A 223 4.51 -1.64 13.55
N LEU A 224 5.50 -1.24 14.36
CA LEU A 224 6.29 -0.03 14.09
C LEU A 224 7.27 -0.25 12.95
N VAL A 225 7.90 -1.44 12.88
CA VAL A 225 8.78 -1.82 11.76
C VAL A 225 8.04 -1.75 10.43
N THR A 226 6.87 -2.38 10.36
CA THR A 226 6.06 -2.40 9.14
C THR A 226 5.51 -1.02 8.81
N LEU A 227 5.12 -0.21 9.80
CA LEU A 227 4.67 1.16 9.57
C LEU A 227 5.78 2.02 8.96
N VAL A 228 6.98 2.02 9.54
CA VAL A 228 8.11 2.78 8.97
C VAL A 228 8.45 2.31 7.55
N ALA A 229 8.41 1.00 7.28
CA ALA A 229 8.63 0.49 5.93
C ALA A 229 7.50 0.87 4.95
N HIS A 230 6.24 0.87 5.40
CA HIS A 230 5.07 1.28 4.64
C HIS A 230 5.18 2.73 4.19
N GLU A 231 5.37 3.66 5.14
CA GLU A 231 5.48 5.08 4.82
C GLU A 231 6.67 5.40 3.89
N ILE A 232 7.78 4.66 4.02
CA ILE A 232 8.94 4.85 3.15
C ILE A 232 8.67 4.28 1.75
N ALA A 233 7.91 3.18 1.62
CA ALA A 233 7.55 2.64 0.32
C ALA A 233 6.70 3.63 -0.49
N HIS A 234 5.87 4.44 0.19
CA HIS A 234 5.06 5.46 -0.47
C HIS A 234 5.87 6.49 -1.26
N GLN A 235 7.14 6.71 -0.89
CA GLN A 235 8.02 7.62 -1.62
C GLN A 235 8.17 7.23 -3.10
N TRP A 236 7.97 5.96 -3.45
CA TRP A 236 7.88 5.49 -4.84
C TRP A 236 6.43 5.38 -5.32
N PHE A 237 5.50 4.89 -4.49
CA PHE A 237 4.11 4.58 -4.84
C PHE A 237 3.10 5.43 -4.03
N GLY A 238 2.33 6.28 -4.69
CA GLY A 238 1.54 7.35 -4.06
C GLY A 238 2.22 8.71 -4.26
N ASP A 239 3.51 8.82 -3.95
CA ASP A 239 4.21 10.10 -4.03
C ASP A 239 4.83 10.37 -5.40
N SER A 240 5.80 9.55 -5.82
CA SER A 240 6.50 9.76 -7.10
C SER A 240 5.62 9.29 -8.26
N VAL A 241 5.04 8.09 -8.16
CA VAL A 241 3.97 7.62 -9.03
C VAL A 241 2.66 7.72 -8.26
N THR A 242 1.86 8.74 -8.54
CA THR A 242 0.57 8.96 -7.87
C THR A 242 -0.55 8.27 -8.64
N GLU A 243 -1.62 7.87 -7.97
CA GLU A 243 -2.82 7.39 -8.62
C GLU A 243 -3.42 8.44 -9.59
N SER A 244 -3.91 7.98 -10.75
CA SER A 244 -4.54 8.87 -11.73
C SER A 244 -5.91 9.36 -11.28
N THR A 245 -6.62 8.52 -10.54
CA THR A 245 -7.92 8.81 -9.92
C THR A 245 -7.97 8.20 -8.52
N TRP A 246 -8.91 8.64 -7.69
CA TRP A 246 -9.10 8.05 -6.36
C TRP A 246 -9.50 6.57 -6.39
N ALA A 247 -10.10 6.08 -7.49
CA ALA A 247 -10.39 4.65 -7.65
C ALA A 247 -9.13 3.80 -7.81
N ASP A 248 -8.00 4.42 -8.18
CA ASP A 248 -6.69 3.78 -8.31
C ASP A 248 -5.87 3.84 -7.00
N LEU A 249 -6.43 4.32 -5.88
CA LEU A 249 -5.74 4.48 -4.59
C LEU A 249 -5.00 3.23 -4.11
N TRP A 250 -5.51 2.03 -4.44
CA TRP A 250 -4.86 0.77 -4.10
C TRP A 250 -3.44 0.63 -4.66
N LEU A 251 -3.09 1.37 -5.72
CA LEU A 251 -1.74 1.41 -6.26
C LEU A 251 -0.75 2.07 -5.30
N SER A 252 -1.22 2.99 -4.46
CA SER A 252 -0.42 3.55 -3.37
C SER A 252 -0.42 2.58 -2.18
N GLU A 253 -1.60 2.28 -1.64
CA GLU A 253 -1.73 1.57 -0.35
C GLU A 253 -1.41 0.08 -0.42
N GLY A 254 -1.78 -0.58 -1.51
CA GLY A 254 -1.50 -1.99 -1.74
C GLY A 254 -0.01 -2.23 -1.95
N PHE A 255 0.67 -1.33 -2.68
CA PHE A 255 2.12 -1.39 -2.85
C PHE A 255 2.85 -1.14 -1.53
N ALA A 256 2.53 -0.06 -0.83
CA ALA A 256 3.17 0.26 0.44
C ALA A 256 3.01 -0.88 1.47
N THR A 257 1.80 -1.45 1.56
CA THR A 257 1.50 -2.61 2.41
C THR A 257 2.32 -3.83 1.98
N TYR A 258 2.36 -4.15 0.69
CA TYR A 258 3.09 -5.33 0.21
C TYR A 258 4.60 -5.18 0.37
N PHE A 259 5.16 -4.01 0.09
CA PHE A 259 6.58 -3.73 0.22
C PHE A 259 7.03 -3.69 1.68
N ALA A 260 6.17 -3.28 2.62
CA ALA A 260 6.41 -3.49 4.05
C ALA A 260 6.48 -5.00 4.39
N GLY A 261 5.64 -5.82 3.78
CA GLY A 261 5.74 -7.28 3.84
C GLY A 261 7.07 -7.82 3.27
N LEU A 262 7.48 -7.38 2.08
CA LEU A 262 8.77 -7.76 1.48
C LEU A 262 9.97 -7.31 2.33
N PHE A 263 9.86 -6.17 3.01
CA PHE A 263 10.87 -5.72 3.96
C PHE A 263 11.00 -6.68 5.15
N VAL A 264 9.86 -7.16 5.68
CA VAL A 264 9.83 -8.22 6.71
C VAL A 264 10.41 -9.53 6.16
N GLU A 265 10.08 -9.94 4.94
CA GLU A 265 10.67 -11.12 4.29
C GLU A 265 12.20 -11.03 4.23
N ARG A 266 12.72 -9.87 3.83
CA ARG A 266 14.15 -9.62 3.67
C ARG A 266 14.93 -9.70 4.98
N HIS A 267 14.36 -9.19 6.08
CA HIS A 267 15.09 -9.04 7.35
C HIS A 267 14.73 -10.09 8.39
N GLU A 268 13.48 -10.57 8.42
CA GLU A 268 12.98 -11.57 9.39
C GLU A 268 12.65 -12.93 8.75
N GLY A 269 12.76 -13.06 7.42
CA GLY A 269 12.64 -14.31 6.69
C GLY A 269 11.21 -14.74 6.35
N GLN A 270 11.11 -15.83 5.58
CA GLN A 270 9.85 -16.32 4.98
C GLN A 270 8.74 -16.59 6.00
N LYS A 271 9.10 -17.09 7.19
CA LYS A 271 8.11 -17.42 8.24
C LYS A 271 7.43 -16.16 8.76
N ALA A 272 8.18 -15.08 8.97
CA ALA A 272 7.65 -13.80 9.41
C ALA A 272 6.77 -13.17 8.31
N PHE A 273 7.23 -13.22 7.06
CA PHE A 273 6.46 -12.75 5.90
C PHE A 273 5.13 -13.49 5.73
N ARG A 274 5.12 -14.83 5.80
CA ARG A 274 3.87 -15.61 5.75
C ARG A 274 2.93 -15.27 6.89
N GLY A 275 3.46 -14.99 8.09
CA GLY A 275 2.67 -14.50 9.22
C GLY A 275 2.05 -13.14 8.94
N TYR A 276 2.81 -12.21 8.37
CA TYR A 276 2.35 -10.88 7.96
C TYR A 276 1.23 -10.98 6.91
N MET A 277 1.43 -11.73 5.83
CA MET A 277 0.41 -11.90 4.78
C MET A 277 -0.85 -12.57 5.30
N ARG A 278 -0.73 -13.57 6.19
CA ARG A 278 -1.89 -14.19 6.84
C ARG A 278 -2.69 -13.18 7.67
N GLN A 279 -2.03 -12.35 8.47
CA GLN A 279 -2.71 -11.29 9.23
C GLN A 279 -3.41 -10.28 8.30
N ALA A 280 -2.79 -9.98 7.14
CA ALA A 280 -3.42 -9.16 6.11
C ALA A 280 -4.70 -9.80 5.58
N ALA A 281 -4.67 -11.12 5.29
CA ALA A 281 -5.84 -11.87 4.83
C ALA A 281 -6.97 -11.85 5.88
N GLU A 282 -6.65 -12.14 7.15
CA GLU A 282 -7.62 -12.12 8.26
C GLU A 282 -8.25 -10.74 8.48
N THR A 283 -7.48 -9.67 8.25
CA THR A 283 -8.01 -8.30 8.32
C THR A 283 -8.96 -8.02 7.17
N TYR A 284 -8.61 -8.43 5.96
CA TYR A 284 -9.49 -8.33 4.80
C TYR A 284 -10.77 -9.16 4.97
N PHE A 285 -10.69 -10.42 5.42
CA PHE A 285 -11.88 -11.27 5.58
C PHE A 285 -12.90 -10.68 6.55
N ARG A 286 -12.46 -10.16 7.71
CA ARG A 286 -13.34 -9.47 8.67
C ARG A 286 -14.00 -8.22 8.08
N TYR A 287 -13.33 -7.53 7.16
CA TYR A 287 -13.91 -6.41 6.43
C TYR A 287 -14.92 -6.89 5.37
N ALA A 288 -14.57 -7.92 4.60
CA ALA A 288 -15.40 -8.50 3.55
C ALA A 288 -16.72 -9.11 4.05
N GLU A 289 -16.77 -9.53 5.31
CA GLU A 289 -18.01 -9.95 5.99
C GLU A 289 -19.06 -8.82 6.06
N LYS A 290 -18.61 -7.56 6.15
CA LYS A 290 -19.47 -6.39 6.38
C LYS A 290 -19.62 -5.51 5.14
N THR A 291 -18.60 -5.48 4.29
CA THR A 291 -18.53 -4.57 3.14
C THR A 291 -18.11 -5.33 1.90
N ARG A 292 -18.91 -5.22 0.83
CA ARG A 292 -18.68 -5.88 -0.45
C ARG A 292 -18.46 -4.89 -1.59
N SER A 293 -17.36 -4.15 -1.51
CA SER A 293 -16.85 -3.28 -2.59
C SER A 293 -15.69 -3.96 -3.33
N PRO A 294 -15.44 -3.59 -4.60
CA PRO A 294 -14.21 -3.95 -5.31
C PRO A 294 -12.99 -3.20 -4.72
N ILE A 295 -11.79 -3.50 -5.22
CA ILE A 295 -10.59 -2.69 -4.92
C ILE A 295 -10.68 -1.37 -5.69
N PHE A 296 -10.93 -1.46 -7.00
CA PHE A 296 -11.17 -0.29 -7.83
C PHE A 296 -12.60 0.21 -7.56
N ASP A 297 -12.72 1.17 -6.64
CA ASP A 297 -13.98 1.74 -6.19
C ASP A 297 -14.11 3.18 -6.71
N ASN A 298 -14.96 3.36 -7.72
CA ASN A 298 -15.31 4.65 -8.30
C ASN A 298 -16.70 5.14 -7.86
N GLU A 299 -17.38 4.42 -6.97
CA GLU A 299 -18.71 4.76 -6.46
C GLU A 299 -18.63 5.50 -5.12
N THR A 300 -17.57 5.28 -4.34
CA THR A 300 -17.39 5.92 -3.05
C THR A 300 -17.06 7.42 -3.18
N GLU A 301 -18.00 8.28 -2.76
CA GLU A 301 -17.83 9.74 -2.75
C GLU A 301 -17.01 10.23 -1.53
N ASP A 302 -17.19 9.60 -0.37
CA ASP A 302 -16.42 9.91 0.83
C ASP A 302 -15.05 9.25 0.73
N LEU A 303 -14.07 10.01 0.26
CA LEU A 303 -12.71 9.54 0.01
C LEU A 303 -12.11 8.84 1.23
N PHE A 304 -12.40 9.26 2.47
CA PHE A 304 -11.90 8.58 3.68
C PHE A 304 -12.34 7.12 3.78
N LYS A 305 -13.47 6.74 3.18
CA LYS A 305 -13.92 5.34 3.15
C LYS A 305 -13.11 4.48 2.18
N LEU A 306 -12.34 5.07 1.28
CA LEU A 306 -11.39 4.34 0.44
C LEU A 306 -10.19 3.82 1.26
N LEU A 307 -9.88 4.40 2.42
CA LEU A 307 -8.86 3.87 3.34
C LEU A 307 -9.40 2.64 4.09
N ASN A 308 -9.41 1.49 3.41
CA ASN A 308 -10.04 0.27 3.89
C ASN A 308 -9.26 -1.00 3.49
N ALA A 309 -9.72 -2.16 3.97
CA ALA A 309 -8.97 -3.41 3.78
C ALA A 309 -8.92 -3.93 2.33
N ASN A 310 -9.76 -3.42 1.41
CA ASN A 310 -9.58 -3.68 -0.02
C ASN A 310 -8.31 -2.98 -0.55
N ASN A 311 -8.17 -1.69 -0.29
CA ASN A 311 -7.06 -0.89 -0.84
C ASN A 311 -5.71 -1.25 -0.20
N TYR A 312 -5.69 -1.61 1.09
CA TYR A 312 -4.46 -2.03 1.78
C TYR A 312 -4.20 -3.53 1.67
N GLN A 313 -4.96 -4.35 2.41
CA GLN A 313 -4.61 -5.76 2.60
C GLN A 313 -4.94 -6.62 1.38
N LYS A 314 -6.11 -6.45 0.76
CA LYS A 314 -6.44 -7.17 -0.48
C LYS A 314 -5.52 -6.73 -1.62
N GLY A 315 -5.25 -5.42 -1.77
CA GLY A 315 -4.28 -4.89 -2.72
C GLY A 315 -2.88 -5.52 -2.57
N ALA A 316 -2.38 -5.65 -1.34
CA ALA A 316 -1.13 -6.35 -1.09
C ALA A 316 -1.16 -7.84 -1.47
N TRP A 317 -2.29 -8.51 -1.22
CA TRP A 317 -2.49 -9.90 -1.64
C TRP A 317 -2.55 -10.06 -3.15
N VAL A 318 -3.12 -9.10 -3.88
CA VAL A 318 -3.11 -9.10 -5.35
C VAL A 318 -1.67 -9.06 -5.86
N LEU A 319 -0.83 -8.16 -5.33
CA LEU A 319 0.58 -8.09 -5.68
C LEU A 319 1.33 -9.39 -5.30
N HIS A 320 0.98 -10.00 -4.17
CA HIS A 320 1.54 -11.28 -3.77
C HIS A 320 1.17 -12.43 -4.72
N MET A 321 -0.09 -12.50 -5.15
CA MET A 321 -0.57 -13.48 -6.13
C MET A 321 0.07 -13.26 -7.50
N LEU A 322 0.27 -12.01 -7.92
CA LEU A 322 1.01 -11.67 -9.14
C LEU A 322 2.47 -12.15 -9.04
N ARG A 323 3.19 -11.83 -7.96
CA ARG A 323 4.56 -12.33 -7.75
C ARG A 323 4.62 -13.86 -7.77
N SER A 324 3.67 -14.52 -7.11
CA SER A 324 3.64 -15.98 -7.02
C SER A 324 3.36 -16.66 -8.37
N SER A 325 2.54 -16.04 -9.22
CA SER A 325 2.17 -16.59 -10.53
C SER A 325 3.14 -16.26 -11.65
N LEU A 326 3.69 -15.03 -11.65
CA LEU A 326 4.64 -14.55 -12.67
C LEU A 326 6.09 -14.94 -12.34
N GLY A 327 6.39 -15.21 -11.07
CA GLY A 327 7.74 -15.42 -10.56
C GLY A 327 8.47 -14.11 -10.27
N ASP A 328 9.48 -14.18 -9.39
CA ASP A 328 10.19 -13.01 -8.87
C ASP A 328 10.80 -12.13 -9.96
N LYS A 329 11.42 -12.74 -10.99
CA LYS A 329 12.09 -12.00 -12.05
C LYS A 329 11.11 -11.09 -12.81
N ALA A 330 10.07 -11.67 -13.40
CA ALA A 330 9.08 -10.92 -14.16
C ALA A 330 8.32 -9.93 -13.27
N PHE A 331 8.00 -10.30 -12.02
CA PHE A 331 7.33 -9.40 -11.09
C PHE A 331 8.18 -8.15 -10.79
N PHE A 332 9.43 -8.30 -10.38
CA PHE A 332 10.26 -7.13 -10.06
C PHE A 332 10.64 -6.34 -11.32
N GLU A 333 10.81 -6.97 -12.48
CA GLU A 333 10.96 -6.27 -13.76
C GLU A 333 9.71 -5.45 -14.11
N GLY A 334 8.51 -5.99 -13.90
CA GLY A 334 7.23 -5.30 -14.10
C GLY A 334 7.07 -4.11 -13.18
N VAL A 335 7.40 -4.26 -11.88
CA VAL A 335 7.38 -3.15 -10.91
C VAL A 335 8.34 -2.02 -11.33
N ARG A 336 9.56 -2.34 -11.77
CA ARG A 336 10.53 -1.34 -12.24
C ARG A 336 10.05 -0.66 -13.53
N THR A 337 9.47 -1.44 -14.45
CA THR A 337 8.93 -0.93 -15.71
C THR A 337 7.80 0.07 -15.44
N TYR A 338 6.82 -0.33 -14.62
CA TYR A 338 5.73 0.53 -14.15
C TYR A 338 6.27 1.81 -13.52
N TYR A 339 7.16 1.70 -12.52
CA TYR A 339 7.71 2.89 -11.86
C TYR A 339 8.45 3.81 -12.82
N SER A 340 9.31 3.25 -13.70
CA SER A 340 10.15 4.05 -14.60
C SER A 340 9.34 4.88 -15.61
N ARG A 341 8.20 4.37 -16.08
CA ARG A 341 7.33 5.06 -17.06
C ARG A 341 6.54 6.20 -16.46
N HIS A 342 6.17 6.06 -15.19
CA HIS A 342 5.28 7.00 -14.51
C HIS A 342 5.97 7.83 -13.43
N LYS A 343 7.31 7.73 -13.31
CA LYS A 343 8.08 8.47 -12.32
C LYS A 343 7.76 9.96 -12.39
N ASN A 344 7.39 10.53 -11.24
CA ASN A 344 6.95 11.93 -11.06
C ASN A 344 5.67 12.30 -11.82
N SER A 345 4.89 11.32 -12.24
CA SER A 345 3.61 11.47 -12.94
C SER A 345 2.51 10.69 -12.22
N THR A 346 1.40 10.45 -12.91
CA THR A 346 0.33 9.58 -12.46
C THR A 346 0.31 8.25 -13.21
N ALA A 347 -0.30 7.24 -12.60
CA ALA A 347 -0.53 5.94 -13.22
C ALA A 347 -1.90 5.38 -12.83
N SER A 348 -2.46 4.56 -13.72
CA SER A 348 -3.73 3.86 -13.54
C SER A 348 -3.50 2.38 -13.23
N THR A 349 -4.57 1.71 -12.81
CA THR A 349 -4.60 0.25 -12.64
C THR A 349 -4.18 -0.48 -13.92
N GLU A 350 -4.57 0.06 -15.08
CA GLU A 350 -4.28 -0.52 -16.38
C GLU A 350 -2.81 -0.35 -16.80
N ASP A 351 -2.17 0.74 -16.40
CA ASP A 351 -0.72 0.95 -16.62
C ASP A 351 0.10 -0.12 -15.87
N LEU A 352 -0.31 -0.46 -14.64
CA LEU A 352 0.30 -1.53 -13.88
C LEU A 352 0.10 -2.89 -14.55
N ARG A 353 -1.13 -3.18 -14.99
CA ARG A 353 -1.45 -4.41 -15.73
C ARG A 353 -0.54 -4.54 -16.94
N ALA A 354 -0.47 -3.51 -17.78
CA ALA A 354 0.35 -3.48 -18.99
C ALA A 354 1.83 -3.75 -18.70
N ALA A 355 2.40 -3.16 -17.65
CA ALA A 355 3.80 -3.39 -17.26
C ALA A 355 4.07 -4.86 -16.85
N PHE A 356 3.13 -5.50 -16.14
CA PHE A 356 3.25 -6.91 -15.80
C PHE A 356 3.03 -7.83 -17.00
N GLU A 357 2.09 -7.53 -17.90
CA GLU A 357 1.87 -8.32 -19.11
C GLU A 357 3.08 -8.28 -20.03
N GLU A 358 3.72 -7.12 -20.20
CA GLU A 358 4.93 -6.95 -21.00
C GLU A 358 6.10 -7.78 -20.47
N THR A 359 6.33 -7.74 -19.16
CA THR A 359 7.50 -8.38 -18.54
C THR A 359 7.31 -9.87 -18.30
N SER A 360 6.06 -10.35 -18.25
CA SER A 360 5.75 -11.77 -18.05
C SER A 360 5.28 -12.50 -19.30
N GLY A 361 4.85 -11.78 -20.35
CA GLY A 361 4.17 -12.35 -21.52
C GLY A 361 2.82 -13.00 -21.22
N THR A 362 2.25 -12.79 -20.03
CA THR A 362 0.99 -13.41 -19.58
C THR A 362 -0.16 -12.42 -19.70
N ASP A 363 -1.30 -12.81 -20.28
CA ASP A 363 -2.53 -12.01 -20.27
C ASP A 363 -3.14 -12.00 -18.85
N LEU A 364 -3.26 -10.81 -18.27
CA LEU A 364 -3.72 -10.59 -16.89
C LEU A 364 -5.12 -10.00 -16.81
N ARG A 365 -5.82 -9.81 -17.94
CA ARG A 365 -7.16 -9.19 -17.94
C ARG A 365 -8.16 -9.94 -17.07
N ALA A 366 -8.23 -11.26 -17.19
CA ALA A 366 -9.13 -12.07 -16.37
C ALA A 366 -8.78 -12.03 -14.87
N PHE A 367 -7.48 -11.92 -14.56
CA PHE A 367 -7.02 -11.77 -13.18
C PHE A 367 -7.46 -10.42 -12.62
N PHE A 368 -7.17 -9.32 -13.31
CA PHE A 368 -7.57 -7.97 -12.87
C PHE A 368 -9.09 -7.82 -12.78
N GLN A 369 -9.84 -8.39 -13.74
CA GLN A 369 -11.30 -8.42 -13.69
C GLN A 369 -11.84 -9.10 -12.44
N SER A 370 -11.21 -10.18 -11.97
CA SER A 370 -11.67 -10.91 -10.78
C SER A 370 -11.26 -10.22 -9.48
N TRP A 371 -10.03 -9.71 -9.42
CA TRP A 371 -9.42 -9.28 -8.15
C TRP A 371 -9.48 -7.78 -7.90
N ILE A 372 -9.42 -6.97 -8.94
CA ILE A 372 -9.42 -5.51 -8.84
C ILE A 372 -10.83 -4.96 -9.03
N TYR A 373 -11.44 -5.29 -10.17
CA TYR A 373 -12.77 -4.82 -10.55
C TYR A 373 -13.89 -5.67 -9.94
N GLY A 374 -13.58 -6.92 -9.60
CA GLY A 374 -14.48 -7.87 -8.95
C GLY A 374 -14.52 -7.72 -7.44
N LYS A 375 -15.64 -8.16 -6.86
CA LYS A 375 -15.90 -8.16 -5.41
C LYS A 375 -15.51 -9.51 -4.79
N GLY A 376 -15.27 -9.49 -3.48
CA GLY A 376 -15.05 -10.71 -2.68
C GLY A 376 -13.74 -11.45 -2.99
N HIS A 377 -13.74 -12.73 -2.63
CA HIS A 377 -12.63 -13.68 -2.73
C HIS A 377 -13.16 -15.11 -2.85
N PRO A 378 -12.36 -16.07 -3.32
CA PRO A 378 -12.81 -17.45 -3.44
C PRO A 378 -12.95 -18.14 -2.07
N GLN A 379 -14.06 -18.87 -1.93
CA GLN A 379 -14.29 -19.81 -0.83
C GLN A 379 -14.27 -21.22 -1.39
N TYR A 380 -13.16 -21.94 -1.21
CA TYR A 380 -12.95 -23.23 -1.83
C TYR A 380 -13.42 -24.39 -0.95
N GLU A 381 -14.03 -25.38 -1.59
CA GLU A 381 -14.24 -26.71 -1.03
C GLU A 381 -13.62 -27.74 -1.99
N LEU A 382 -12.66 -28.53 -1.50
CA LEU A 382 -11.94 -29.52 -2.32
C LEU A 382 -12.24 -30.93 -1.83
N TYR A 383 -12.78 -31.73 -2.74
CA TYR A 383 -12.98 -33.16 -2.59
C TYR A 383 -11.98 -33.92 -3.46
N TRP A 384 -11.56 -35.10 -3.02
CA TRP A 384 -10.76 -35.98 -3.86
C TRP A 384 -11.14 -37.44 -3.69
N GLN A 385 -10.97 -38.21 -4.76
CA GLN A 385 -11.25 -39.65 -4.79
C GLN A 385 -10.12 -40.37 -5.52
N TRP A 386 -9.60 -41.43 -4.91
CA TRP A 386 -8.56 -42.26 -5.50
C TRP A 386 -9.16 -43.53 -6.12
N ASN A 387 -8.79 -43.84 -7.36
CA ASN A 387 -9.15 -45.06 -8.05
C ASN A 387 -7.90 -45.95 -8.20
N LYS A 388 -7.83 -47.01 -7.38
CA LYS A 388 -6.72 -47.98 -7.38
C LYS A 388 -6.53 -48.66 -8.74
N ASN A 389 -7.63 -49.03 -9.41
CA ASN A 389 -7.57 -49.78 -10.67
C ASN A 389 -7.07 -48.92 -11.83
N ARG A 390 -7.50 -47.66 -11.88
CA ARG A 390 -7.08 -46.69 -12.92
C ARG A 390 -5.78 -45.98 -12.59
N ARG A 391 -5.27 -46.16 -11.37
CA ARG A 391 -4.16 -45.39 -10.80
C ARG A 391 -4.35 -43.88 -11.02
N SER A 392 -5.54 -43.38 -10.69
CA SER A 392 -5.92 -41.98 -10.89
C SER A 392 -6.57 -41.38 -9.65
N ILE A 393 -6.27 -40.10 -9.39
CA ILE A 393 -7.00 -39.27 -8.42
C ILE A 393 -7.93 -38.33 -9.17
N ARG A 394 -9.18 -38.25 -8.75
CA ARG A 394 -10.15 -37.27 -9.19
C ARG A 394 -10.23 -36.16 -8.15
N LEU A 395 -9.83 -34.95 -8.51
CA LEU A 395 -9.97 -33.73 -7.74
C LEU A 395 -11.28 -33.05 -8.14
N HIS A 396 -12.10 -32.65 -7.18
CA HIS A 396 -13.35 -31.91 -7.40
C HIS A 396 -13.35 -30.67 -6.52
N LEU A 397 -13.12 -29.52 -7.14
CA LEU A 397 -13.11 -28.21 -6.52
C LEU A 397 -14.44 -27.50 -6.72
N LYS A 398 -15.00 -26.97 -5.63
CA LYS A 398 -16.16 -26.06 -5.65
C LYS A 398 -15.78 -24.69 -5.14
N GLN A 399 -16.40 -23.66 -5.72
CA GLN A 399 -16.30 -22.27 -5.28
C GLN A 399 -17.65 -21.83 -4.69
N LEU A 400 -17.68 -21.50 -3.40
CA LEU A 400 -18.91 -21.33 -2.64
C LEU A 400 -19.36 -19.86 -2.51
N GLN A 401 -18.50 -18.90 -2.83
CA GLN A 401 -18.86 -17.49 -2.78
C GLN A 401 -19.98 -17.16 -3.80
N PRO A 402 -20.83 -16.16 -3.57
CA PRO A 402 -21.90 -15.80 -4.50
C PRO A 402 -21.42 -15.04 -5.76
N GLU A 403 -20.28 -14.34 -5.69
CA GLU A 403 -19.67 -13.62 -6.82
C GLU A 403 -19.22 -14.61 -7.92
N PRO A 404 -18.92 -14.18 -9.16
CA PRO A 404 -18.42 -15.09 -10.21
C PRO A 404 -17.20 -15.95 -9.79
N SER A 405 -16.95 -17.01 -10.54
CA SER A 405 -15.81 -17.91 -10.27
C SER A 405 -14.47 -17.21 -10.51
N PHE A 406 -13.52 -17.41 -9.60
CA PHE A 406 -12.13 -17.01 -9.79
C PHE A 406 -11.40 -18.07 -10.61
N SER A 407 -10.69 -17.65 -11.65
CA SER A 407 -10.02 -18.54 -12.62
C SER A 407 -8.53 -18.79 -12.34
N ASN A 408 -8.00 -18.24 -11.24
CA ASN A 408 -6.61 -18.40 -10.84
C ASN A 408 -6.24 -19.89 -10.73
N SER A 409 -5.09 -20.25 -11.28
CA SER A 409 -4.53 -21.60 -11.11
C SER A 409 -4.18 -21.82 -9.64
N ILE A 410 -4.60 -22.96 -9.09
CA ILE A 410 -4.42 -23.30 -7.68
C ILE A 410 -3.36 -24.40 -7.57
N PRO A 411 -2.25 -24.18 -6.86
CA PRO A 411 -1.28 -25.24 -6.60
C PRO A 411 -1.86 -26.28 -5.65
N ILE A 412 -1.87 -27.55 -6.06
CA ILE A 412 -2.33 -28.68 -5.25
C ILE A 412 -1.15 -29.63 -5.03
N ASP A 413 -0.91 -30.02 -3.77
CA ASP A 413 0.05 -31.06 -3.42
C ASP A 413 -0.60 -32.44 -3.29
N VAL A 414 -0.25 -33.27 -4.26
CA VAL A 414 -0.22 -34.74 -4.37
C VAL A 414 0.64 -35.51 -3.36
N ILE A 415 0.31 -35.68 -2.08
CA ILE A 415 1.22 -36.39 -1.15
C ILE A 415 0.92 -37.90 -1.15
N THR A 416 1.91 -38.70 -1.48
CA THR A 416 1.87 -40.18 -1.50
C THR A 416 2.99 -40.76 -0.64
N ALA A 417 2.97 -42.09 -0.44
CA ALA A 417 4.08 -42.79 0.23
C ALA A 417 5.44 -42.63 -0.51
N ASN A 418 5.42 -42.42 -1.82
CA ASN A 418 6.62 -42.30 -2.65
C ASN A 418 7.08 -40.85 -2.83
N GLY A 419 6.45 -39.90 -2.12
CA GLY A 419 6.76 -38.49 -2.19
C GLY A 419 5.61 -37.64 -2.70
N LYS A 420 5.95 -36.44 -3.18
CA LYS A 420 5.02 -35.34 -3.40
C LYS A 420 4.97 -34.93 -4.86
N ARG A 421 3.76 -34.79 -5.41
CA ARG A 421 3.52 -34.25 -6.75
C ARG A 421 2.73 -32.95 -6.70
N ARG A 422 3.33 -31.85 -7.14
CA ARG A 422 2.64 -30.57 -7.33
C ARG A 422 1.88 -30.58 -8.67
N VAL A 423 0.64 -30.12 -8.66
CA VAL A 423 -0.16 -29.88 -9.88
C VAL A 423 -0.83 -28.52 -9.80
N LEU A 424 -1.10 -27.89 -10.94
CA LEU A 424 -1.87 -26.66 -11.01
C LEU A 424 -3.29 -26.98 -11.48
N LEU A 425 -4.25 -26.90 -10.57
CA LEU A 425 -5.66 -27.04 -10.88
C LEU A 425 -6.17 -25.71 -11.42
N LYS A 426 -6.68 -25.71 -12.66
CA LYS A 426 -7.27 -24.52 -13.31
C LYS A 426 -8.79 -24.56 -13.13
N PRO A 427 -9.40 -23.67 -12.31
CA PRO A 427 -10.84 -23.63 -12.16
C PRO A 427 -11.52 -23.25 -13.48
N VAL A 428 -12.57 -24.01 -13.82
CA VAL A 428 -13.50 -23.73 -14.92
C VAL A 428 -14.88 -23.55 -14.29
N GLY A 429 -15.28 -22.31 -14.05
CA GLY A 429 -16.55 -22.00 -13.40
C GLY A 429 -16.58 -22.33 -11.90
N LYS A 430 -17.79 -22.57 -11.38
CA LYS A 430 -18.06 -22.80 -9.95
C LYS A 430 -17.72 -24.22 -9.47
N GLU A 431 -17.73 -25.19 -10.37
CA GLU A 431 -17.35 -26.57 -10.08
C GLU A 431 -16.34 -27.04 -11.12
N THR A 432 -15.25 -27.64 -10.67
CA THR A 432 -14.18 -28.12 -11.55
C THR A 432 -13.77 -29.52 -11.12
N ILE A 433 -13.82 -30.45 -12.07
CA ILE A 433 -13.36 -31.83 -11.86
C ILE A 433 -12.14 -32.06 -12.74
N GLN A 434 -11.03 -32.48 -12.13
CA GLN A 434 -9.81 -32.85 -12.85
C GLN A 434 -9.35 -34.23 -12.40
N GLU A 435 -9.14 -35.13 -13.36
CA GLU A 435 -8.57 -36.45 -13.11
C GLU A 435 -7.09 -36.45 -13.47
N LEU A 436 -6.26 -37.01 -12.58
CA LEU A 436 -4.81 -37.03 -12.69
C LEU A 436 -4.30 -38.44 -12.44
N ARG A 437 -3.42 -38.95 -13.30
CA ARG A 437 -2.72 -40.21 -13.03
C ARG A 437 -1.76 -40.01 -11.85
N ILE A 438 -1.83 -40.85 -10.83
CA ILE A 438 -0.88 -40.89 -9.69
C ILE A 438 -0.58 -42.37 -9.50
N ASP A 439 0.67 -42.84 -9.47
CA ASP A 439 0.90 -44.30 -9.48
C ASP A 439 0.70 -44.96 -8.10
N THR A 440 0.71 -44.16 -7.04
CA THR A 440 0.63 -44.60 -5.64
C THR A 440 -0.59 -43.98 -4.97
N ALA A 441 -1.22 -44.71 -4.05
CA ALA A 441 -2.37 -44.18 -3.30
C ALA A 441 -2.00 -42.85 -2.59
N PRO A 442 -2.78 -41.77 -2.80
CA PRO A 442 -2.61 -40.52 -2.07
C PRO A 442 -2.85 -40.72 -0.57
N VAL A 443 -1.94 -40.19 0.24
CA VAL A 443 -2.06 -40.09 1.69
C VAL A 443 -2.88 -38.84 2.05
N THR A 444 -2.57 -37.71 1.40
CA THR A 444 -3.30 -36.46 1.60
C THR A 444 -3.19 -35.57 0.37
N VAL A 445 -4.11 -34.61 0.26
CA VAL A 445 -4.13 -33.57 -0.76
C VAL A 445 -4.17 -32.23 -0.06
N GLN A 446 -3.23 -31.34 -0.40
CA GLN A 446 -3.16 -30.00 0.18
C GLN A 446 -3.47 -28.95 -0.88
N LEU A 447 -4.44 -28.09 -0.61
CA LEU A 447 -4.79 -26.96 -1.47
C LEU A 447 -3.93 -25.74 -1.10
N ASP A 448 -3.16 -25.25 -2.07
CA ASP A 448 -2.23 -24.13 -1.97
C ASP A 448 -1.38 -24.18 -0.69
N PRO A 449 -0.51 -25.20 -0.57
CA PRO A 449 0.27 -25.47 0.64
C PRO A 449 1.27 -24.36 0.97
N ASP A 450 1.63 -23.53 -0.01
CA ASP A 450 2.53 -22.40 0.17
C ASP A 450 1.80 -21.10 0.55
N ASN A 451 0.46 -21.13 0.58
CA ASN A 451 -0.43 -19.99 0.85
C ASN A 451 -0.17 -18.79 -0.07
N THR A 452 -0.10 -19.07 -1.37
CA THR A 452 0.14 -18.09 -2.42
C THR A 452 -1.13 -17.39 -2.92
N ILE A 453 -2.32 -17.86 -2.51
CA ILE A 453 -3.62 -17.36 -2.95
C ILE A 453 -4.44 -16.88 -1.74
N LEU A 454 -5.03 -15.69 -1.87
CA LEU A 454 -6.01 -15.15 -0.93
C LEU A 454 -7.32 -15.94 -1.04
N LYS A 455 -7.63 -16.75 -0.04
CA LYS A 455 -8.78 -17.67 -0.09
C LYS A 455 -9.23 -18.06 1.31
N GLU A 456 -10.48 -18.50 1.41
CA GLU A 456 -10.94 -19.34 2.50
C GLU A 456 -11.07 -20.79 2.00
N VAL A 457 -10.74 -21.76 2.86
CA VAL A 457 -10.85 -23.19 2.50
C VAL A 457 -11.70 -23.90 3.53
N LYS A 458 -12.78 -24.52 3.08
CA LYS A 458 -13.53 -25.52 3.85
C LYS A 458 -13.06 -26.90 3.39
N LEU A 459 -12.15 -27.53 4.13
CA LEU A 459 -11.71 -28.89 3.83
C LEU A 459 -12.66 -29.91 4.46
N LYS A 460 -13.31 -30.73 3.62
CA LYS A 460 -14.04 -31.92 4.07
C LYS A 460 -13.46 -33.16 3.39
N ALA A 461 -12.78 -34.00 4.17
CA ALA A 461 -12.48 -35.36 3.72
C ALA A 461 -13.80 -36.14 3.64
N VAL A 462 -14.16 -36.66 2.45
CA VAL A 462 -15.29 -37.58 2.34
C VAL A 462 -14.75 -39.00 2.58
N PRO A 463 -15.22 -39.71 3.62
CA PRO A 463 -14.85 -41.10 3.81
C PRO A 463 -15.32 -41.94 2.61
N HIS A 464 -14.55 -42.96 2.28
CA HIS A 464 -14.77 -43.88 1.18
C HIS A 464 -16.10 -44.66 1.37
N LYS A 465 -17.24 -44.10 0.98
CA LYS A 465 -18.48 -44.87 0.84
C LYS A 465 -18.50 -45.50 -0.54
N VAL A 466 -18.06 -46.76 -0.60
CA VAL A 466 -18.36 -47.68 -1.71
C VAL A 466 -19.87 -47.71 -1.86
N ARG A 467 -20.39 -47.14 -2.94
CA ARG A 467 -21.80 -47.30 -3.32
C ARG A 467 -21.94 -48.75 -3.79
N LYS A 468 -22.28 -49.67 -2.88
CA LYS A 468 -22.77 -51.00 -3.27
C LYS A 468 -24.08 -50.76 -4.01
N THR A 469 -24.05 -50.92 -5.33
CA THR A 469 -25.24 -51.13 -6.14
C THR A 469 -25.95 -52.37 -5.60
N ALA A 470 -27.10 -52.18 -4.95
CA ALA A 470 -27.99 -53.27 -4.66
C ALA A 470 -28.57 -53.76 -5.99
N THR A 471 -28.18 -54.97 -6.39
CA THR A 471 -28.83 -55.74 -7.44
C THR A 471 -30.28 -55.98 -7.06
N ALA A 472 -31.19 -55.59 -7.93
CA ALA A 472 -32.60 -55.93 -7.85
C ALA A 472 -32.77 -57.46 -7.93
N GLY A 473 -33.37 -58.05 -6.89
CA GLY A 473 -34.00 -59.36 -6.95
C GLY A 473 -35.50 -59.15 -6.83
N ALA A 474 -36.23 -59.45 -7.89
CA ALA A 474 -37.68 -59.68 -7.86
C ALA A 474 -37.92 -61.21 -7.85
N PRO A 475 -39.17 -61.69 -7.74
CA PRO A 475 -39.84 -62.07 -6.50
C PRO A 475 -40.10 -63.60 -6.43
N SER A 476 -40.55 -64.12 -5.29
CA SER A 476 -41.24 -65.41 -5.25
C SER A 476 -42.38 -65.40 -4.24
N ASP A 477 -43.54 -65.80 -4.74
CA ASP A 477 -44.83 -65.97 -4.06
C ASP A 477 -44.80 -67.01 -2.93
N ALA A 478 -45.49 -66.71 -1.84
CA ALA A 478 -46.43 -67.58 -1.09
C ALA A 478 -47.08 -66.76 0.04
#